data_AF-A0A7V4MHS1-F1
#
_entry.id   AF-A0A7V4MHS1-F1
#
_cell.length_a   1.000
_cell.length_b   1.000
_cell.length_c   1.000
_cell.angle_alpha   90.00
_cell.angle_beta   90.00
_cell.angle_gamma   90.00
#
_symmetry.space_group_name_H-M   'P 1'
#
loop_
_entity.id
_entity.type
_entity.pdbx_description
1 polymer ?
#
loop_
_entity_poly.entity_id
_entity_poly.type
_entity_poly.pdbx_seq_one_letter_code
_entity_poly.pdbx_strand_id
1 'polypeptide(L)' 'HITLGRVKSESGINNLIKKLENVNFEPRQVSINEILVVKSVLKPSGSEYTTLMTIPLQT' A
#
# COMPACT_ATOMS: atom_id res chain seq x y z
N HIS A 1 7.97 -4.08 2.10
CA HIS A 1 7.68 -2.64 2.03
C HIS A 1 6.19 -2.46 1.75
N ILE A 2 5.59 -1.32 2.12
CA ILE A 2 4.18 -0.99 1.85
C ILE A 2 4.15 0.25 0.97
N THR A 3 3.41 0.19 -0.14
CA THR A 3 3.23 1.37 -1.01
C THR A 3 2.18 2.30 -0.42
N LEU A 4 2.56 3.53 -0.05
CA LEU A 4 1.63 4.54 0.49
C LEU A 4 1.00 5.42 -0.59
N GLY A 5 1.69 5.60 -1.71
CA GLY A 5 1.23 6.45 -2.80
C GLY A 5 2.20 6.42 -3.98
N ARG A 6 1.79 7.06 -5.08
CA ARG A 6 2.61 7.25 -6.29
C ARG A 6 2.59 8.71 -6.67
N VAL A 7 3.77 9.30 -6.85
CA VAL A 7 3.90 10.67 -7.37
C VAL A 7 3.67 10.63 -8.88
N LYS A 8 2.71 11.43 -9.38
CA LYS A 8 2.34 11.47 -10.81
C LYS A 8 2.97 12.63 -11.58
N SER A 9 3.40 13.67 -10.87
CA SER A 9 4.12 14.80 -11.45
C SER A 9 5.01 15.45 -10.39
N GLU A 10 6.01 16.18 -10.83
CA GLU A 10 6.92 16.93 -9.95
C GLU A 10 6.30 18.22 -9.40
N SER A 11 5.07 18.55 -9.81
CA SER A 11 4.37 19.74 -9.34
C SER A 11 4.20 19.70 -7.83
N GLY A 12 4.77 20.70 -7.14
CA GLY A 12 4.72 20.79 -5.67
C GLY A 12 5.62 19.80 -4.93
N ILE A 13 6.56 19.12 -5.60
CA ILE A 13 7.46 18.12 -4.99
C ILE A 13 8.22 18.67 -3.78
N ASN A 14 8.69 19.92 -3.84
CA ASN A 14 9.41 20.56 -2.74
C ASN A 14 8.54 20.73 -1.48
N ASN A 15 7.24 20.99 -1.64
CA ASN A 15 6.30 21.07 -0.51
C ASN A 15 6.03 19.67 0.07
N LEU A 16 5.95 18.65 -0.78
CA LEU A 16 5.80 17.27 -0.33
C LEU A 16 7.04 16.81 0.46
N ILE A 17 8.25 17.09 -0.04
CA ILE A 17 9.51 16.75 0.64
C ILE A 17 9.54 17.38 2.04
N LYS A 18 9.29 18.70 2.16
CA LYS A 18 9.23 19.40 3.46
C LYS A 18 8.24 18.78 4.45
N LYS A 19 7.11 18.29 3.96
CA LYS A 19 6.13 17.59 4.81
C LYS A 19 6.67 16.23 5.26
N LEU A 20 7.31 15.49 4.36
CA LEU A 20 7.85 14.16 4.65
C LEU A 20 9.08 14.19 5.56
N GLU A 21 9.89 15.25 5.53
CA GLU A 21 11.04 15.44 6.44
C GLU A 21 10.65 15.38 7.92
N ASN A 22 9.40 15.72 8.25
CA ASN A 22 8.88 15.72 9.62
C ASN A 22 8.05 14.46 9.95
N VAL A 23 7.93 13.52 9.01
CA VAL A 23 7.20 12.26 9.22
C VAL A 23 8.18 11.17 9.62
N ASN A 24 8.07 10.71 10.86
CA ASN A 24 8.78 9.54 11.34
C ASN A 24 7.92 8.29 11.17
N PHE A 25 8.48 7.26 10.52
CA PHE A 25 7.87 5.95 10.42
C PHE A 25 8.52 5.02 11.44
N GLU A 26 7.80 4.73 12.52
CA GLU A 26 8.28 3.77 13.51
C GLU A 26 7.98 2.33 13.08
N PRO A 27 8.94 1.40 13.20
CA PRO A 27 8.69 -0.01 12.98
C PRO A 27 7.59 -0.51 13.90
N ARG A 28 6.58 -1.15 13.33
CA ARG A 28 5.50 -1.78 14.09
C ARG A 28 5.60 -3.29 13.92
N GLN A 29 5.67 -4.00 15.05
CA GLN A 29 5.52 -5.44 15.04
C GLN A 29 4.08 -5.79 14.65
N VAL A 30 3.94 -6.70 13.68
CA VAL A 30 2.66 -7.18 13.19
C VAL A 30 2.72 -8.69 13.09
N SER A 31 1.69 -9.36 13.60
CA SER A 31 1.47 -10.78 13.37
C SER A 31 0.82 -10.98 12.00
N ILE A 32 1.37 -11.89 11.20
CA ILE A 32 0.79 -12.26 9.91
C ILE A 32 -0.16 -13.42 10.14
N ASN A 33 -1.46 -13.17 9.99
CA ASN A 33 -2.51 -14.18 10.29
C ASN A 33 -2.87 -15.03 9.08
N GLU A 34 -2.73 -14.48 7.87
CA GLU A 34 -3.20 -15.11 6.64
C GLU A 34 -2.50 -14.56 5.40
N ILE A 35 -2.58 -15.31 4.31
CA ILE A 35 -2.19 -14.92 2.97
C ILE A 35 -3.45 -14.76 2.13
N LEU A 36 -3.62 -13.58 1.52
CA LEU A 36 -4.70 -13.31 0.58
C LEU A 36 -4.19 -13.43 -0.87
N VAL A 37 -4.79 -14.30 -1.66
CA VAL A 37 -4.61 -14.34 -3.11
C VAL A 37 -5.62 -13.37 -3.72
N VAL A 38 -5.14 -12.30 -4.33
CA VAL A 38 -5.99 -11.22 -4.85
C VAL A 38 -5.83 -11.11 -6.37
N LYS A 39 -6.96 -11.02 -7.08
CA LYS A 39 -7.00 -10.64 -8.50
C LYS A 39 -7.14 -9.13 -8.62
N SER A 40 -6.27 -8.50 -9.38
CA SER A 40 -6.38 -7.09 -9.77
C SER A 40 -6.83 -6.98 -11.22
N VAL A 41 -7.88 -6.21 -11.49
CA VAL A 41 -8.35 -5.90 -12.85
C VAL A 41 -8.37 -4.39 -13.02
N LEU A 42 -7.62 -3.88 -14.00
CA LEU A 42 -7.69 -2.47 -14.36
C LEU A 42 -8.93 -2.23 -15.23
N LYS A 43 -9.83 -1.38 -14.75
CA LYS A 43 -11.01 -0.89 -15.50
C LYS A 43 -10.86 0.61 -15.78
N PRO A 44 -11.69 1.18 -16.67
CA PRO A 44 -11.71 2.62 -16.91
C PRO A 44 -11.98 3.47 -15.64
N SER A 45 -12.74 2.93 -14.68
CA SER A 45 -13.01 3.57 -13.38
C SER A 45 -11.87 3.46 -12.38
N GLY A 46 -10.83 2.64 -12.66
CA GLY A 46 -9.73 2.36 -11.76
C GLY A 46 -9.45 0.87 -11.59
N SER A 47 -8.50 0.53 -10.71
CA SER A 47 -8.21 -0.85 -10.36
C SER A 47 -9.27 -1.41 -9.42
N GLU A 48 -9.87 -2.54 -9.79
CA GLU A 48 -10.69 -3.34 -8.89
C GLU A 48 -9.90 -4.55 -8.38
N TYR A 49 -10.06 -4.83 -7.09
CA TYR A 49 -9.39 -5.94 -6.42
C TYR A 49 -10.44 -6.92 -5.89
N THR A 50 -10.25 -8.21 -6.16
CA THR A 50 -11.12 -9.28 -5.68
C THR A 50 -10.27 -10.34 -5.00
N THR A 51 -10.58 -10.65 -3.74
CA THR A 51 -9.96 -11.78 -3.04
C THR A 51 -10.45 -13.08 -3.66
N LEU A 52 -9.54 -13.89 -4.17
CA LEU A 52 -9.82 -15.21 -4.75
C LEU A 52 -9.75 -16.31 -3.69
N MET A 53 -8.81 -16.17 -2.76
CA MET A 53 -8.55 -17.17 -1.73
C MET A 53 -7.89 -16.52 -0.53
N THR A 54 -8.20 -17.07 0.65
CA THR A 54 -7.54 -16.75 1.91
C THR A 54 -6.92 -18.02 2.46
N ILE A 55 -5.65 -17.96 2.84
CA ILE A 55 -4.91 -19.08 3.43
C ILE A 55 -4.53 -18.66 4.85
N PRO A 56 -5.23 -19.15 5.89
CA PRO A 56 -4.85 -18.85 7.27
C PRO A 56 -3.48 -19.47 7.58
N LEU A 57 -2.62 -18.70 8.23
CA LEU A 57 -1.35 -19.19 8.76
C LEU A 57 -1.63 -19.72 10.17
N GLN A 58 -1.43 -21.03 10.35
CA GLN A 58 -1.43 -21.60 11.70
C GLN A 58 -0.19 -21.08 12.44
N THR A 59 -0.43 -20.44 13.58
CA THR A 59 0.61 -19.98 14.51
C THR A 59 0.73 -20.96 15.67
#